data_AF-A0A932T4N0-F1
#
_entry.id   AF-A0A932T4N0-F1
#
_cell.length_a   1.000
_cell.length_b   1.000
_cell.length_c   1.000
_cell.angle_alpha   90.00
_cell.angle_beta   90.00
_cell.angle_gamma   90.00
#
_symmetry.space_group_name_H-M   'P 1'
#
loop_
_entity.id
_entity.type
_entity.pdbx_description
1 polymer ?
#
loop_
_entity_poly.entity_id
_entity_poly.type
_entity_poly.pdbx_seq_one_letter_code
_entity_poly.pdbx_strand_id
1 'polypeptide(L)'
;NGDILSLKAKELSADFVKNSIKKDIFDKGLFTINIDGNKTNLTGTIYVKDTTIKNVRILNNLITFVNTTPAIINPILVLPTLFRMGETNFDTNGYYVKDGYLNFDYDYNSKILNLPSYYTKSKMMDFKGRGTIDIGKETLHLPIDVIFLKDYSKFLNHIPILGYIITGEDGNFVTNIDIEGTFENQEFRTHTVKNTSDGIVNVIKRTFMTPFRLFENIKFEPLIQKL
;
A
#
# COMPACT_ATOMS: atom_id res chain seq x y z
N ASN A 1 30.12 -17.89 -22.67
CA ASN A 1 29.63 -18.40 -21.37
C ASN A 1 29.31 -17.22 -20.49
N GLY A 2 28.04 -16.78 -20.46
CA GLY A 2 27.62 -15.65 -19.63
C GLY A 2 27.51 -16.11 -18.18
N ASP A 3 28.05 -15.33 -17.25
CA ASP A 3 28.05 -15.66 -15.83
C ASP A 3 26.61 -15.83 -15.32
N ILE A 4 26.31 -17.04 -14.85
CA ILE A 4 25.03 -17.39 -14.22
C ILE A 4 25.14 -17.04 -12.75
N LEU A 5 24.21 -16.21 -12.26
CA LEU A 5 24.03 -15.93 -10.85
C LEU A 5 22.81 -16.70 -10.34
N SER A 6 22.99 -17.48 -9.27
CA SER A 6 21.89 -18.13 -8.56
C SER A 6 22.10 -18.00 -7.07
N LEU A 7 21.05 -17.62 -6.34
CA LEU A 7 21.02 -17.49 -4.90
C LEU A 7 19.74 -18.13 -4.37
N LYS A 8 19.89 -19.04 -3.42
CA LYS A 8 18.78 -19.67 -2.71
C LYS A 8 19.03 -19.59 -1.21
N ALA A 9 18.13 -18.95 -0.51
CA ALA A 9 18.14 -18.86 0.95
C ALA A 9 16.76 -19.24 1.48
N LYS A 10 16.73 -20.09 2.51
CA LYS A 10 15.49 -20.58 3.11
C LYS A 10 15.46 -20.25 4.58
N GLU A 11 14.27 -19.94 5.08
CA GLU A 11 14.00 -19.72 6.50
C GLU A 11 14.92 -18.67 7.14
N LEU A 12 15.27 -17.62 6.40
CA LEU A 12 16.00 -16.47 6.93
C LEU A 12 15.11 -15.76 7.95
N SER A 13 15.63 -15.52 9.15
CA SER A 13 14.90 -14.74 10.15
C SER A 13 14.76 -13.28 9.74
N ALA A 14 13.70 -12.62 10.22
CA ALA A 14 13.56 -11.17 10.06
C ALA A 14 14.78 -10.39 10.57
N ASP A 15 15.42 -10.86 11.65
CA ASP A 15 16.65 -10.27 12.18
C ASP A 15 17.83 -10.36 11.20
N PHE A 16 17.96 -11.49 10.51
CA PHE A 16 18.97 -11.62 9.46
C PHE A 16 18.68 -10.68 8.30
N VAL A 17 17.43 -10.64 7.83
CA VAL A 17 17.03 -9.81 6.69
C VAL A 17 17.22 -8.32 7.00
N LYS A 18 16.72 -7.83 8.14
CA LYS A 18 16.82 -6.41 8.53
C LYS A 18 18.27 -5.94 8.66
N ASN A 19 19.15 -6.81 9.17
CA ASN A 19 20.59 -6.53 9.27
C ASN A 19 21.26 -6.54 7.90
N SER A 20 20.83 -7.42 6.99
CA SER A 20 21.37 -7.52 5.62
C SER A 20 21.06 -6.27 4.80
N ILE A 21 19.84 -5.74 4.91
CA ILE A 21 19.42 -4.53 4.19
C ILE A 21 19.67 -3.23 4.97
N LYS A 22 20.16 -3.32 6.22
CA LYS A 22 20.38 -2.19 7.14
C LYS A 22 19.14 -1.31 7.34
N LYS A 23 17.96 -1.94 7.44
CA LYS A 23 16.67 -1.27 7.64
C LYS A 23 15.82 -2.06 8.63
N ASP A 24 15.35 -1.42 9.69
CA ASP A 24 14.43 -2.02 10.67
C ASP A 24 12.98 -1.94 10.17
N ILE A 25 12.68 -2.72 9.13
CA ILE A 25 11.35 -2.73 8.48
C ILE A 25 10.56 -4.02 8.73
N PHE A 26 11.16 -5.01 9.38
CA PHE A 26 10.52 -6.28 9.68
C PHE A 26 10.64 -6.62 11.17
N ASP A 27 9.55 -7.11 11.77
CA ASP A 27 9.56 -7.77 13.07
C ASP A 27 9.12 -9.23 12.91
N LYS A 28 9.93 -10.16 13.45
CA LYS A 28 9.69 -11.61 13.47
C LYS A 28 9.40 -12.24 12.09
N GLY A 29 9.34 -13.57 12.09
CA GLY A 29 8.97 -14.36 10.91
C GLY A 29 10.16 -14.78 10.06
N LEU A 30 9.82 -15.41 8.93
CA LEU A 30 10.75 -16.18 8.10
C LEU A 30 10.62 -15.78 6.63
N PHE A 31 11.78 -15.74 5.97
CA PHE A 31 11.90 -15.39 4.56
C PHE A 31 12.57 -16.51 3.78
N THR A 32 12.02 -16.81 2.62
CA THR A 32 12.66 -17.68 1.61
C THR A 32 12.88 -16.88 0.35
N ILE A 33 14.11 -16.84 -0.14
CA ILE A 33 14.54 -16.01 -1.25
C ILE A 33 15.15 -16.92 -2.31
N ASN A 34 14.62 -16.86 -3.52
CA ASN A 34 15.20 -17.50 -4.70
C ASN A 34 15.46 -16.42 -5.74
N ILE A 35 16.70 -16.32 -6.22
CA ILE A 35 17.11 -15.36 -7.23
C ILE A 35 17.94 -16.11 -8.27
N ASP A 36 17.62 -15.91 -9.53
CA ASP A 36 18.36 -16.43 -10.66
C ASP A 36 18.56 -15.30 -11.69
N GLY A 37 19.69 -15.29 -12.38
CA GLY A 37 19.97 -14.24 -13.35
C GLY A 37 21.39 -14.25 -13.89
N ASN A 38 21.81 -13.08 -14.34
CA ASN A 38 23.13 -12.81 -14.89
C ASN A 38 23.55 -11.38 -14.55
N LYS A 39 24.60 -10.87 -15.19
CA LYS A 39 25.11 -9.51 -14.95
C LYS A 39 24.16 -8.37 -15.34
N THR A 40 23.17 -8.62 -16.19
CA THR A 40 22.25 -7.60 -16.70
C THR A 40 20.85 -7.71 -16.12
N ASN A 41 20.40 -8.92 -15.78
CA ASN A 41 19.04 -9.17 -15.33
C ASN A 41 19.02 -10.14 -14.15
N LEU A 42 18.23 -9.81 -13.13
CA LEU A 42 17.88 -10.70 -12.03
C LEU A 42 16.39 -10.97 -12.06
N THR A 43 16.01 -12.20 -11.74
CA THR A 43 14.63 -12.61 -11.52
C THR A 43 14.57 -13.33 -10.20
N GLY A 44 13.46 -13.23 -9.48
CA GLY A 44 13.39 -13.93 -8.21
C GLY A 44 12.02 -13.92 -7.57
N THR A 45 11.92 -14.75 -6.55
CA THR A 45 10.75 -14.89 -5.70
C THR A 45 11.17 -14.81 -4.25
N ILE A 46 10.51 -13.94 -3.51
CA ILE A 46 10.61 -13.83 -2.05
C ILE A 46 9.30 -14.34 -1.48
N TYR A 47 9.39 -15.30 -0.55
CA TYR A 47 8.28 -15.72 0.30
C TYR A 47 8.50 -15.19 1.71
N VAL A 48 7.41 -14.76 2.35
CA VAL A 48 7.41 -14.28 3.73
C VAL A 48 6.33 -15.00 4.53
N LYS A 49 6.63 -15.33 5.77
CA LYS A 49 5.71 -16.01 6.67
C LYS A 49 5.82 -15.47 8.09
N ASP A 50 4.67 -15.24 8.71
CA ASP A 50 4.53 -14.80 10.11
C ASP A 50 5.37 -13.54 10.44
N THR A 51 5.35 -12.55 9.56
CA THR A 51 6.18 -11.33 9.65
C THR A 51 5.32 -10.08 9.79
N THR A 52 5.74 -9.16 10.65
CA THR A 52 5.18 -7.80 10.70
C THR A 52 6.06 -6.84 9.92
N ILE A 53 5.50 -6.16 8.91
CA ILE A 53 6.17 -5.07 8.20
C ILE A 53 5.93 -3.78 8.98
N LYS A 54 6.99 -3.19 9.54
CA LYS A 54 6.92 -2.00 10.39
C LYS A 54 6.74 -0.72 9.57
N ASN A 55 6.13 0.29 10.18
CA ASN A 55 6.14 1.68 9.71
C ASN A 55 5.86 1.80 8.21
N VAL A 56 4.86 1.07 7.73
CA VAL A 56 4.51 1.07 6.32
C VAL A 56 3.93 2.44 6.00
N ARG A 57 4.78 3.39 5.58
CA ARG A 57 4.40 4.75 5.19
C ARG A 57 3.24 4.73 4.19
N ILE A 58 3.22 3.71 3.32
CA ILE A 58 2.11 3.44 2.40
C ILE A 58 0.78 3.18 3.14
N LEU A 59 0.76 2.42 4.24
CA LEU A 59 -0.46 2.19 5.01
C LEU A 59 -0.89 3.42 5.80
N ASN A 60 0.06 4.15 6.38
CA ASN A 60 -0.26 5.41 7.06
C ASN A 60 -0.84 6.42 6.07
N ASN A 61 -0.21 6.57 4.89
CA ASN A 61 -0.70 7.43 3.82
C ASN A 61 -2.04 6.95 3.27
N LEU A 62 -2.26 5.63 3.16
CA LEU A 62 -3.55 5.07 2.76
C LEU A 62 -4.63 5.43 3.78
N ILE A 63 -4.39 5.25 5.09
CA ILE A 63 -5.33 5.63 6.16
C ILE A 63 -5.59 7.15 6.12
N THR A 64 -4.55 7.97 5.92
CA THR A 64 -4.70 9.42 5.76
C THR A 64 -5.53 9.76 4.52
N PHE A 65 -5.28 9.11 3.39
CA PHE A 65 -6.06 9.26 2.17
C PHE A 65 -7.54 8.90 2.41
N VAL A 66 -7.82 7.79 3.09
CA VAL A 66 -9.18 7.39 3.51
C VAL A 66 -9.84 8.50 4.33
N ASN A 67 -9.14 9.00 5.36
CA ASN A 67 -9.68 9.97 6.32
C ASN A 67 -9.85 11.38 5.73
N THR A 68 -9.09 11.74 4.70
CA THR A 68 -9.12 13.06 4.06
C THR A 68 -9.99 13.12 2.80
N THR A 69 -10.46 11.98 2.31
CA THR A 69 -11.38 11.92 1.19
C THR A 69 -12.78 12.35 1.64
N PRO A 70 -13.44 13.32 0.96
CA PRO A 70 -14.81 13.71 1.26
C PRO A 70 -15.77 12.50 1.29
N ALA A 71 -16.69 12.48 2.25
CA ALA A 71 -17.58 11.35 2.53
C ALA A 71 -18.55 11.05 1.38
N ILE A 72 -18.09 10.29 0.38
CA ILE A 72 -18.94 9.78 -0.69
C ILE A 72 -18.58 8.30 -0.93
N ILE A 73 -19.46 7.42 -0.43
CA ILE A 73 -19.71 6.04 -0.90
C ILE A 73 -18.46 5.26 -1.35
N ASN A 74 -17.37 5.29 -0.57
CA ASN A 74 -16.18 4.50 -0.88
C ASN A 74 -16.03 3.38 0.16
N PRO A 75 -16.06 2.09 -0.26
CA PRO A 75 -15.80 0.95 0.64
C PRO A 75 -14.49 1.06 1.43
N ILE A 76 -13.52 1.82 0.94
CA ILE A 76 -12.26 2.12 1.63
C ILE A 76 -12.49 2.80 3.00
N LEU A 77 -13.60 3.54 3.19
CA LEU A 77 -13.92 4.23 4.45
C LEU A 77 -14.18 3.28 5.63
N VAL A 78 -14.41 1.99 5.39
CA VAL A 78 -14.56 1.02 6.50
C VAL A 78 -13.22 0.46 6.99
N LEU A 79 -12.12 0.64 6.23
CA LEU A 79 -10.80 0.14 6.61
C LEU A 79 -10.32 0.65 7.98
N PRO A 80 -10.46 1.95 8.34
CA PRO A 80 -10.09 2.44 9.66
C PRO A 80 -10.87 1.77 10.79
N THR A 81 -12.15 1.48 10.58
CA THR A 81 -12.99 0.79 11.57
C THR A 81 -12.57 -0.67 11.73
N LEU A 82 -12.29 -1.37 10.63
CA LEU A 82 -11.80 -2.76 10.67
C LEU A 82 -10.43 -2.85 11.34
N PHE A 83 -9.57 -1.88 11.09
CA PHE A 83 -8.28 -1.73 11.74
C PHE A 83 -8.45 -1.63 13.26
N ARG A 84 -9.32 -0.72 13.73
CA ARG A 84 -9.62 -0.53 15.16
C ARG A 84 -10.30 -1.74 15.81
N MET A 85 -11.17 -2.45 15.09
CA MET A 85 -11.92 -3.59 15.64
C MET A 85 -11.06 -4.83 15.92
N GLY A 86 -9.94 -5.02 15.23
CA GLY A 86 -9.02 -6.11 15.55
C GLY A 86 -7.88 -5.76 16.51
N GLU A 87 -7.94 -4.58 17.16
CA GLU A 87 -6.97 -4.11 18.15
C GLU A 87 -6.86 -4.96 19.42
N THR A 88 -7.70 -5.98 19.63
CA THR A 88 -7.49 -6.91 20.76
C THR A 88 -6.22 -7.76 20.63
N ASN A 89 -5.54 -7.78 19.47
CA ASN A 89 -4.25 -8.44 19.26
C ASN A 89 -3.34 -7.71 18.23
N PHE A 90 -3.41 -6.38 18.14
CA PHE A 90 -2.61 -5.63 17.19
C PHE A 90 -1.42 -4.93 17.87
N ASP A 91 -0.20 -5.21 17.39
CA ASP A 91 0.94 -4.34 17.60
C ASP A 91 0.74 -3.12 16.70
N THR A 92 0.45 -1.95 17.28
CA THR A 92 0.10 -0.69 16.61
C THR A 92 1.16 -0.14 15.64
N ASN A 93 2.23 -0.90 15.39
CA ASN A 93 3.44 -0.46 14.72
C ASN A 93 3.66 -1.06 13.32
N GLY A 94 2.76 -1.90 12.78
CA GLY A 94 2.99 -2.48 11.43
C GLY A 94 1.89 -3.37 10.84
N TYR A 95 2.10 -3.83 9.61
CA TYR A 95 1.24 -4.75 8.88
C TYR A 95 1.67 -6.20 9.09
N TYR A 96 0.83 -7.01 9.73
CA TYR A 96 1.11 -8.43 9.90
C TYR A 96 0.76 -9.23 8.64
N VAL A 97 1.74 -9.98 8.13
CA VAL A 97 1.63 -10.90 7.00
C VAL A 97 1.76 -12.33 7.52
N LYS A 98 0.67 -13.09 7.40
CA LYS A 98 0.67 -14.52 7.72
C LYS A 98 1.45 -15.31 6.67
N ASP A 99 1.08 -15.12 5.40
CA ASP A 99 1.72 -15.74 4.24
C ASP A 99 1.81 -14.71 3.12
N GLY A 100 2.93 -14.62 2.43
CA GLY A 100 3.07 -13.71 1.29
C GLY A 100 4.14 -14.14 0.31
N TYR A 101 4.03 -13.63 -0.91
CA TYR A 101 5.07 -13.75 -1.92
C TYR A 101 5.22 -12.46 -2.72
N LEU A 102 6.42 -12.26 -3.27
CA LEU A 102 6.75 -11.20 -4.21
C LEU A 102 7.64 -11.80 -5.29
N ASN A 103 7.16 -11.75 -6.53
CA ASN A 103 7.95 -12.04 -7.72
C ASN A 103 8.52 -10.72 -8.25
N PHE A 104 9.76 -10.74 -8.69
CA PHE A 104 10.41 -9.57 -9.25
C PHE A 104 11.32 -9.90 -10.43
N ASP A 105 11.46 -8.91 -11.32
CA ASP A 105 12.48 -8.87 -12.36
C ASP A 105 13.20 -7.52 -12.28
N TYR A 106 14.52 -7.55 -12.16
CA TYR A 106 15.36 -6.36 -12.10
C TYR A 106 16.28 -6.30 -13.30
N ASP A 107 16.29 -5.16 -14.00
CA ASP A 107 17.19 -4.88 -15.09
C ASP A 107 18.22 -3.82 -14.67
N TYR A 108 19.50 -4.20 -14.65
CA TYR A 108 20.59 -3.32 -14.18
C TYR A 108 20.83 -2.12 -15.09
N ASN A 109 20.55 -2.23 -16.40
CA ASN A 109 20.83 -1.18 -17.37
C ASN A 109 19.81 -0.05 -17.26
N SER A 110 18.53 -0.43 -17.27
CA SER A 110 17.41 0.49 -17.13
C SER A 110 17.14 0.90 -15.67
N LYS A 111 17.66 0.14 -14.69
CA LYS A 111 17.42 0.30 -13.25
C LYS A 111 15.93 0.16 -12.89
N ILE A 112 15.21 -0.64 -13.67
CA ILE A 112 13.79 -0.90 -13.47
C ILE A 112 13.63 -2.21 -12.69
N LEU A 113 12.89 -2.15 -11.59
CA LEU A 113 12.39 -3.28 -10.84
C LEU A 113 10.92 -3.48 -11.17
N ASN A 114 10.62 -4.53 -11.94
CA ASN A 114 9.27 -4.99 -12.18
C ASN A 114 8.86 -5.95 -11.07
N LEU A 115 7.60 -5.84 -10.67
CA LEU A 115 6.94 -6.73 -9.73
C LEU A 115 5.76 -7.40 -10.46
N PRO A 116 6.01 -8.50 -11.21
CA PRO A 116 4.96 -9.16 -12.01
C PRO A 116 3.81 -9.67 -11.18
N SER A 117 4.06 -9.98 -9.90
CA SER A 117 3.02 -10.28 -8.94
C SER A 117 3.55 -10.21 -7.51
N TYR A 118 2.74 -9.67 -6.62
CA TYR A 118 2.89 -9.86 -5.19
C TYR A 118 1.53 -10.16 -4.57
N TYR A 119 1.57 -10.88 -3.46
CA TYR A 119 0.41 -11.16 -2.63
C TYR A 119 0.81 -11.23 -1.16
N THR A 120 -0.04 -10.71 -0.30
CA THR A 120 0.09 -10.83 1.15
C THR A 120 -1.26 -11.21 1.74
N LYS A 121 -1.25 -12.22 2.61
CA LYS A 121 -2.39 -12.69 3.36
C LYS A 121 -2.27 -12.18 4.80
N SER A 122 -3.26 -11.45 5.27
CA SER A 122 -3.39 -11.03 6.67
C SER A 122 -4.71 -11.50 7.26
N LYS A 123 -5.02 -11.10 8.50
CA LYS A 123 -6.32 -11.34 9.12
C LYS A 123 -7.38 -10.40 8.57
N MET A 124 -7.08 -9.11 8.50
CA MET A 124 -8.04 -8.08 8.13
C MET A 124 -8.07 -7.80 6.63
N MET A 125 -6.89 -7.76 6.02
CA MET A 125 -6.71 -7.19 4.68
C MET A 125 -5.59 -7.90 3.94
N ASP A 126 -5.91 -8.42 2.78
CA ASP A 126 -4.93 -8.95 1.84
C ASP A 126 -4.61 -7.90 0.79
N PHE A 127 -3.35 -7.90 0.34
CA PHE A 127 -2.92 -7.10 -0.80
C PHE A 127 -2.48 -8.02 -1.91
N LYS A 128 -2.96 -7.76 -3.12
CA LYS A 128 -2.51 -8.41 -4.35
C LYS A 128 -2.22 -7.34 -5.37
N GLY A 129 -1.20 -7.52 -6.20
CA GLY A 129 -0.98 -6.55 -7.25
C GLY A 129 0.21 -6.86 -8.11
N ARG A 130 0.53 -5.86 -8.92
CA ARG A 130 1.69 -5.81 -9.80
C ARG A 130 2.23 -4.39 -9.75
N GLY A 131 3.44 -4.18 -10.26
CA GLY A 131 3.92 -2.82 -10.37
C GLY A 131 5.31 -2.71 -10.93
N THR A 132 5.76 -1.47 -10.98
CA THR A 132 7.07 -1.11 -11.50
C THR A 132 7.66 -0.02 -10.63
N ILE A 133 8.94 -0.18 -10.32
CA ILE A 133 9.75 0.79 -9.58
C ILE A 133 10.93 1.17 -10.48
N ASP A 134 11.02 2.45 -10.82
CA ASP A 134 12.19 3.03 -11.50
C ASP A 134 13.15 3.53 -10.41
N ILE A 135 14.18 2.73 -10.11
CA ILE A 135 15.16 3.05 -9.07
C ILE A 135 16.04 4.23 -9.51
N GLY A 136 16.25 4.40 -10.82
CA GLY A 136 17.02 5.52 -11.36
C GLY A 136 16.33 6.87 -11.17
N LYS A 137 15.00 6.89 -11.21
CA LYS A 137 14.17 8.09 -11.01
C LYS A 137 13.52 8.19 -9.63
N GLU A 138 13.67 7.17 -8.79
CA GLU A 138 13.02 7.05 -7.48
C GLU A 138 11.49 7.15 -7.56
N THR A 139 10.92 6.62 -8.64
CA THR A 139 9.46 6.62 -8.88
C THR A 139 8.88 5.22 -8.85
N LEU A 140 7.61 5.11 -8.48
CA LEU A 140 6.87 3.86 -8.47
C LEU A 140 5.49 4.03 -9.11
N HIS A 141 4.98 2.91 -9.62
CA HIS A 141 3.58 2.72 -10.00
C HIS A 141 3.17 1.33 -9.52
N LEU A 142 2.28 1.29 -8.52
CA LEU A 142 1.85 0.08 -7.83
C LEU A 142 0.30 -0.01 -7.82
N PRO A 143 -0.30 -0.61 -8.85
CA PRO A 143 -1.69 -1.07 -8.80
C PRO A 143 -1.89 -2.20 -7.79
N ILE A 144 -2.70 -1.94 -6.77
CA ILE A 144 -2.97 -2.85 -5.66
C ILE A 144 -4.47 -3.12 -5.56
N ASP A 145 -4.82 -4.40 -5.58
CA ASP A 145 -6.11 -4.88 -5.10
C ASP A 145 -6.02 -5.06 -3.58
N VAL A 146 -6.90 -4.35 -2.89
CA VAL A 146 -7.09 -4.43 -1.45
C VAL A 146 -8.33 -5.28 -1.19
N ILE A 147 -8.12 -6.43 -0.56
CA ILE A 147 -9.17 -7.40 -0.26
C ILE A 147 -9.41 -7.41 1.24
N PHE A 148 -10.62 -7.08 1.68
CA PHE A 148 -10.94 -6.90 3.10
C PHE A 148 -12.33 -7.46 3.42
N LEU A 149 -12.75 -7.33 4.69
CA LEU A 149 -13.99 -7.93 5.22
C LEU A 149 -14.05 -9.46 5.07
N LYS A 150 -12.89 -10.10 5.05
CA LYS A 150 -12.78 -11.56 5.02
C LYS A 150 -13.43 -12.15 6.25
N ASP A 151 -14.33 -13.11 6.08
CA ASP A 151 -15.09 -13.77 7.15
C ASP A 151 -16.12 -12.87 7.88
N TYR A 152 -16.32 -11.61 7.48
CA TYR A 152 -17.31 -10.69 8.10
C TYR A 152 -18.72 -10.81 7.48
N SER A 153 -19.05 -11.95 6.88
CA SER A 153 -20.37 -12.24 6.31
C SER A 153 -21.53 -12.05 7.31
N LYS A 154 -21.28 -12.16 8.61
CA LYS A 154 -22.28 -11.93 9.67
C LYS A 154 -22.60 -10.45 9.93
N PHE A 155 -21.72 -9.52 9.55
CA PHE A 155 -21.90 -8.07 9.75
C PHE A 155 -22.46 -7.35 8.51
N LEU A 156 -22.67 -8.07 7.40
CA LEU A 156 -23.31 -7.57 6.18
C LEU A 156 -24.69 -6.92 6.44
N ASN A 157 -25.41 -7.34 7.50
CA ASN A 157 -26.76 -6.84 7.80
C ASN A 157 -26.81 -5.41 8.36
N HIS A 158 -25.69 -4.77 8.71
CA HIS A 158 -25.66 -3.42 9.30
C HIS A 158 -24.95 -2.37 8.45
N ILE A 159 -24.34 -2.76 7.32
CA ILE A 159 -23.69 -1.82 6.40
C ILE A 159 -24.64 -1.62 5.21
N PRO A 160 -25.25 -0.43 5.03
CA PRO A 160 -26.07 -0.17 3.85
C PRO A 160 -25.20 -0.24 2.59
N ILE A 161 -25.35 -1.32 1.82
CA ILE A 161 -24.61 -1.55 0.57
C ILE A 161 -25.32 -0.77 -0.55
N LEU A 162 -24.88 0.45 -0.82
CA LEU A 162 -25.34 1.26 -1.95
C LEU A 162 -24.20 1.40 -2.97
N GLY A 163 -24.20 0.56 -4.01
CA GLY A 163 -23.36 0.71 -5.21
C GLY A 163 -21.99 -0.03 -5.25
N TYR A 164 -21.62 -0.43 -6.47
CA TYR A 164 -20.34 -0.91 -7.04
C TYR A 164 -19.33 -1.61 -6.10
N ILE A 165 -19.64 -2.84 -5.72
CA ILE A 165 -18.71 -3.77 -5.06
C ILE A 165 -18.67 -5.06 -5.89
N ILE A 166 -17.48 -5.55 -6.24
CA ILE A 166 -17.32 -6.93 -6.67
C ILE A 166 -17.15 -7.73 -5.39
N THR A 167 -18.21 -8.41 -4.97
CA THR A 167 -18.08 -9.50 -4.01
C THR A 167 -17.32 -10.61 -4.71
N GLY A 168 -16.12 -10.94 -4.22
CA GLY A 168 -15.46 -12.18 -4.67
C GLY A 168 -16.38 -13.39 -4.42
N GLU A 169 -16.05 -14.55 -5.00
CA GLU A 169 -16.86 -15.78 -4.83
C GLU A 169 -17.12 -16.12 -3.35
N ASP A 170 -16.27 -15.65 -2.44
CA ASP A 170 -16.35 -15.85 -0.98
C ASP A 170 -17.01 -14.68 -0.21
N GLY A 171 -17.60 -13.69 -0.89
CA GLY A 171 -18.22 -12.52 -0.24
C GLY A 171 -17.23 -11.44 0.24
N ASN A 172 -15.97 -11.53 -0.16
CA ASN A 172 -14.93 -10.55 0.17
C ASN A 172 -15.15 -9.23 -0.60
N PHE A 173 -14.81 -8.11 0.04
CA PHE A 173 -14.82 -6.80 -0.60
C PHE A 173 -13.47 -6.54 -1.24
N VAL A 174 -13.48 -6.14 -2.51
CA VAL A 174 -12.27 -5.80 -3.28
C VAL A 174 -12.35 -4.35 -3.73
N THR A 175 -11.28 -3.60 -3.51
CA THR A 175 -11.10 -2.25 -4.05
C THR A 175 -9.72 -2.13 -4.68
N ASN A 176 -9.62 -1.37 -5.77
CA ASN A 176 -8.38 -1.18 -6.50
C ASN A 176 -7.82 0.22 -6.20
N ILE A 177 -6.54 0.26 -5.82
CA ILE A 177 -5.79 1.45 -5.46
C ILE A 177 -4.55 1.51 -6.33
N ASP A 178 -4.38 2.61 -7.05
CA ASP A 178 -3.15 2.92 -7.77
C ASP A 178 -2.30 3.85 -6.92
N ILE A 179 -1.09 3.41 -6.59
CA ILE A 179 -0.09 4.24 -5.91
C ILE A 179 0.95 4.65 -6.95
N GLU A 180 1.11 5.96 -7.13
CA GLU A 180 2.04 6.56 -8.09
C GLU A 180 2.91 7.63 -7.43
N GLY A 181 4.02 8.01 -8.05
CA GLY A 181 4.84 9.13 -7.61
C GLY A 181 6.22 8.72 -7.14
N THR A 182 6.83 9.52 -6.27
CA THR A 182 8.19 9.28 -5.77
C THR A 182 8.18 8.49 -4.46
N PHE A 183 9.33 7.98 -4.03
CA PHE A 183 9.44 7.32 -2.72
C PHE A 183 9.07 8.24 -1.54
N GLU A 184 9.29 9.54 -1.71
CA GLU A 184 8.95 10.56 -0.70
C GLU A 184 7.53 11.11 -0.85
N ASN A 185 6.97 11.09 -2.06
CA ASN A 185 5.72 11.74 -2.33
C ASN A 185 4.84 10.86 -3.24
N GLN A 186 3.94 10.13 -2.59
CA GLN A 186 3.08 9.14 -3.21
C GLN A 186 1.66 9.71 -3.36
N GLU A 187 1.11 9.59 -4.54
CA GLU A 187 -0.30 9.83 -4.85
C GLU A 187 -1.08 8.52 -4.80
N PHE A 188 -2.27 8.57 -4.21
CA PHE A 188 -3.19 7.44 -4.13
C PHE A 188 -4.41 7.74 -4.98
N ARG A 189 -4.71 6.84 -5.92
CA ARG A 189 -5.88 6.91 -6.81
C ARG A 189 -6.74 5.68 -6.63
N THR A 190 -8.05 5.84 -6.77
CA THR A 190 -8.98 4.71 -6.71
C THR A 190 -9.74 4.67 -8.02
N HIS A 191 -9.82 3.48 -8.62
CA HIS A 191 -10.56 3.27 -9.86
C HIS A 191 -11.86 2.55 -9.53
N THR A 192 -12.92 3.30 -9.22
CA THR A 192 -14.26 2.73 -9.23
C THR A 192 -14.60 2.36 -10.66
N VAL A 193 -14.82 1.06 -10.93
CA VAL A 193 -15.08 0.54 -12.27
C VAL A 193 -16.26 1.29 -12.91
N LYS A 194 -15.96 2.00 -14.00
CA LYS A 194 -16.90 2.70 -14.89
C LYS A 194 -17.99 1.73 -15.36
N ASN A 195 -19.17 1.81 -14.76
CA ASN A 195 -20.44 1.54 -15.45
C ASN A 195 -21.50 2.54 -14.99
N THR A 196 -21.14 3.82 -14.98
CA THR A 196 -22.11 4.93 -15.07
C THR A 196 -21.49 5.99 -15.96
N SER A 197 -22.10 6.14 -17.12
CA SER A 197 -21.90 7.21 -18.09
C SER A 197 -21.70 8.59 -17.43
N ASP A 198 -20.62 9.27 -17.85
CA ASP A 198 -20.40 10.72 -17.85
C ASP A 198 -20.39 11.52 -16.53
N GLY A 199 -20.34 10.90 -15.35
CA GLY A 199 -20.44 11.64 -14.07
C GLY A 199 -19.20 11.79 -13.19
N ILE A 200 -18.10 11.07 -13.41
CA ILE A 200 -17.00 10.97 -12.42
C ILE A 200 -15.64 10.86 -13.15
N VAL A 201 -15.11 11.97 -13.67
CA VAL A 201 -13.76 11.98 -14.29
C VAL A 201 -12.79 12.96 -13.59
N ASN A 202 -13.23 13.74 -12.58
CA ASN A 202 -12.40 14.86 -12.08
C ASN A 202 -12.04 14.85 -10.58
N VAL A 203 -12.03 13.70 -9.89
CA VAL A 203 -11.76 13.71 -8.43
C VAL A 203 -10.27 13.76 -8.06
N ILE A 204 -9.33 13.52 -8.97
CA ILE A 204 -7.90 13.49 -8.60
C ILE A 204 -7.07 14.50 -9.40
N LYS A 205 -7.30 15.77 -9.09
CA LYS A 205 -6.35 16.87 -9.33
C LYS A 205 -6.24 17.83 -8.14
N ARG A 206 -6.57 17.37 -6.93
CA ARG A 206 -6.63 18.25 -5.74
C ARG A 206 -5.95 17.65 -4.52
N THR A 207 -4.67 17.30 -4.67
CA THR A 207 -3.75 17.13 -3.53
C THR A 207 -2.41 17.86 -3.73
N PHE A 208 -2.14 18.39 -4.93
CA PHE A 208 -1.02 19.30 -5.17
C PHE A 208 -1.51 20.68 -5.59
N MET A 209 -1.94 21.48 -4.62
CA MET A 209 -1.90 22.95 -4.63
C MET A 209 -2.48 23.50 -3.33
N THR A 210 -1.87 23.19 -2.19
CA THR A 210 -2.06 24.03 -1.00
C THR A 210 -0.70 24.32 -0.39
N PRO A 211 -0.12 25.51 -0.62
CA PRO A 211 0.96 25.95 0.24
C PRO A 211 0.37 26.06 1.64
N PHE A 212 0.93 25.34 2.61
CA PHE A 212 0.68 25.65 4.02
C PHE A 212 1.34 27.00 4.32
N ARG A 213 0.70 28.11 3.89
CA ARG A 213 0.85 29.41 4.54
C ARG A 213 0.07 29.35 5.85
N LEU A 214 0.67 28.71 6.86
CA LEU A 214 0.22 28.77 8.24
C LEU A 214 0.87 29.94 9.02
N PHE A 215 1.37 30.95 8.32
CA PHE A 215 1.79 32.22 8.92
C PHE A 215 1.40 33.39 8.02
N GLU A 216 0.10 33.67 7.92
CA GLU A 216 -0.35 35.05 7.70
C GLU A 216 -1.35 35.35 8.81
N ASN A 217 -0.81 35.97 9.86
CA ASN A 217 -1.57 36.55 10.94
C ASN A 217 -2.68 37.42 10.35
N ILE A 218 -3.91 36.95 10.47
CA ILE A 218 -5.07 37.83 10.46
C ILE A 218 -4.94 38.68 11.72
N LYS A 219 -4.38 39.88 11.56
CA LYS A 219 -4.68 41.04 12.40
C LYS A 219 -4.94 42.24 11.50
N PHE A 220 -6.21 42.47 11.26
CA PHE A 220 -6.78 43.80 11.06
C PHE A 220 -7.91 43.87 12.11
N GLU A 221 -7.97 44.86 13.00
CA GLU A 221 -8.03 46.27 12.66
C GLU A 221 -7.19 47.23 13.54
N PRO A 222 -6.91 48.43 13.02
CA PRO A 222 -6.35 49.55 13.77
C PRO A 222 -7.41 50.24 14.64
N LEU A 223 -7.12 50.41 15.93
CA LEU A 223 -7.71 51.47 16.74
C LEU A 223 -6.62 52.47 17.08
N ILE A 224 -6.46 53.46 16.20
CA ILE A 224 -5.84 54.73 16.58
C ILE A 224 -6.76 55.40 17.61
N GLN A 225 -6.12 56.07 18.58
CA GLN A 225 -6.66 57.07 19.50
C GLN A 225 -7.48 56.57 20.70
N LYS A 226 -6.85 56.52 21.88
CA LYS A 226 -6.87 57.64 22.84
C LYS A 226 -6.10 57.33 24.12
N LEU A 227 -5.17 58.25 24.42
CA LEU A 227 -4.53 58.60 25.70
C LEU A 227 -3.44 57.67 26.22
#